data_AF-A0A9X6XXR0-F1
#
_entry.id   AF-A0A9X6XXR0-F1
#
_cell.length_a   1.000
_cell.length_b   1.000
_cell.length_c   1.000
_cell.angle_alpha   90.00
_cell.angle_beta   90.00
_cell.angle_gamma   90.00
#
_symmetry.space_group_name_H-M   'P 1'
#
loop_
_entity.id
_entity.type
_entity.pdbx_description
1 polymer ?
#
loop_
_entity_poly.entity_id
_entity_poly.type
_entity_poly.pdbx_seq_one_letter_code
_entity_poly.pdbx_strand_id
1 'polypeptide(L)' 'MDLESKGKSLNEDEVIQIIEAFKPKIKKSLFNTSLGEREDLEQEIKLKIVEKINDIYSDEVPGFFQFINNF' A
#
# COMPACT_ATOMS: atom_id res chain seq x y z
N MET A 1 -2.17 -22.10 26.96
CA MET A 1 -0.97 -22.04 26.11
C MET A 1 -1.37 -21.09 25.01
N ASP A 2 -1.33 -19.80 25.33
CA ASP A 2 -2.00 -18.80 24.51
C ASP A 2 -1.03 -17.64 24.35
N LEU A 3 -0.28 -17.69 23.26
CA LEU A 3 0.57 -16.61 22.81
C LEU A 3 0.03 -16.16 21.47
N GLU A 4 -0.99 -15.30 21.60
CA GLU A 4 -1.24 -14.13 20.77
C GLU A 4 -1.12 -14.30 19.25
N SER A 5 -2.29 -14.45 18.64
CA SER A 5 -2.60 -14.11 17.26
C SER A 5 -2.38 -12.60 16.99
N LYS A 6 -1.14 -12.10 17.11
CA LYS A 6 -0.76 -10.77 16.61
C LYS A 6 -0.53 -10.89 15.11
N GLY A 7 -1.32 -10.16 14.32
CA GLY A 7 -1.22 -10.12 12.86
C GLY A 7 0.24 -10.00 12.41
N LYS A 8 0.63 -10.83 11.43
CA LYS A 8 2.00 -10.89 10.95
C LYS A 8 2.37 -9.55 10.31
N SER A 9 3.14 -8.72 11.00
CA SER A 9 3.75 -7.52 10.41
C SER A 9 4.69 -7.94 9.28
N LEU A 10 4.60 -7.26 8.14
CA LEU A 10 5.53 -7.47 7.03
C LEU A 10 6.93 -7.03 7.46
N ASN A 11 7.96 -7.72 6.96
CA ASN A 11 9.33 -7.28 7.09
C ASN A 11 9.72 -6.29 5.97
N GLU A 12 10.88 -5.65 6.10
CA GLU A 12 11.35 -4.64 5.16
C GLU A 12 11.47 -5.17 3.72
N ASP A 13 11.98 -6.39 3.54
CA ASP A 13 12.12 -7.01 2.22
C ASP A 13 10.76 -7.27 1.55
N GLU A 14 9.77 -7.75 2.32
CA GLU A 14 8.40 -7.96 1.85
C GLU A 14 7.76 -6.63 1.39
N VAL A 15 7.97 -5.56 2.15
CA VAL A 15 7.48 -4.21 1.79
C VAL A 15 8.16 -3.69 0.51
N ILE A 16 9.49 -3.84 0.39
CA ILE A 16 10.24 -3.44 -0.80
C ILE A 16 9.76 -4.20 -2.04
N GLN A 17 9.54 -5.51 -1.93
CA GLN A 17 9.01 -6.32 -3.03
C GLN A 17 7.64 -5.85 -3.49
N ILE A 18 6.77 -5.47 -2.56
CA ILE A 18 5.45 -4.94 -2.89
C ILE A 18 5.58 -3.59 -3.62
N ILE A 19 6.40 -2.67 -3.13
CA ILE A 19 6.64 -1.38 -3.80
C ILE A 19 7.17 -1.59 -5.23
N GLU A 20 8.12 -2.50 -5.43
CA GLU A 20 8.64 -2.83 -6.76
C GLU A 20 7.56 -3.46 -7.67
N ALA A 21 6.67 -4.29 -7.12
CA ALA A 21 5.53 -4.83 -7.87
C ALA A 21 4.54 -3.74 -8.31
N PHE A 22 4.39 -2.65 -7.54
CA PHE A 22 3.54 -1.51 -7.89
C PHE A 22 4.20 -0.52 -8.87
N LYS A 23 5.52 -0.57 -9.05
CA LYS A 23 6.29 0.35 -9.91
C LYS A 23 5.73 0.56 -11.32
N PRO A 24 5.23 -0.46 -12.06
CA PRO A 24 4.62 -0.25 -13.37
C PRO A 24 3.36 0.64 -13.31
N LYS A 25 2.53 0.48 -12.27
CA LYS A 25 1.33 1.29 -12.06
C LYS A 25 1.69 2.71 -11.62
N ILE A 26 2.64 2.86 -10.69
CA ILE A 26 3.12 4.16 -10.23
C ILE A 26 3.66 4.96 -11.41
N LYS A 27 4.56 4.38 -12.22
CA LYS A 27 5.09 5.06 -13.42
C LYS A 27 3.98 5.48 -14.38
N LYS A 28 2.97 4.62 -14.58
CA LYS A 28 1.81 4.95 -15.43
C LYS A 28 1.03 6.16 -14.90
N SER A 29 0.81 6.27 -13.59
CA SER A 29 0.09 7.41 -13.00
C SER A 29 0.90 8.71 -13.04
N LEU A 30 2.23 8.64 -12.90
CA LEU A 30 3.11 9.82 -12.95
C LEU A 30 3.07 10.53 -14.31
N PHE A 31 2.77 9.83 -15.40
CA PHE A 31 2.62 10.47 -16.72
C PHE A 31 1.49 11.51 -16.78
N ASN A 32 0.50 11.42 -15.89
CA ASN A 32 -0.58 12.40 -15.77
C ASN A 32 -0.20 13.65 -14.95
N THR A 33 1.06 13.72 -14.48
CA THR A 33 1.58 14.79 -13.63
C THR A 33 2.67 15.57 -14.36
N SER A 34 2.81 16.85 -14.04
CA SER A 34 3.88 17.72 -14.55
C SER A 34 5.25 17.18 -14.17
N LEU A 35 6.24 17.32 -15.05
CA LEU A 35 7.57 16.71 -14.88
C LEU A 35 8.24 17.08 -13.55
N GLY A 36 8.09 18.33 -13.09
CA GLY A 36 8.69 18.81 -11.84
C GLY A 36 8.12 18.16 -10.58
N GLU A 37 6.86 17.71 -10.61
CA GLU A 37 6.16 17.17 -9.45
C GLU A 37 6.20 15.63 -9.42
N ARG A 38 6.76 14.97 -10.45
CA ARG A 38 6.72 13.51 -10.58
C ARG A 38 7.54 12.80 -9.52
N GLU A 39 8.70 13.36 -9.16
CA GLU A 39 9.56 12.75 -8.15
C GLU A 39 8.90 12.78 -6.77
N ASP A 40 8.38 13.95 -6.39
CA ASP A 40 7.67 14.13 -5.12
C ASP A 40 6.42 13.26 -5.04
N LEU A 41 5.61 13.23 -6.11
CA LEU A 41 4.44 12.36 -6.18
C LEU A 41 4.81 10.87 -6.14
N GLU A 42 5.92 10.46 -6.76
CA GLU A 42 6.39 9.08 -6.67
C GLU A 42 6.69 8.68 -5.23
N GLN A 43 7.35 9.57 -4.49
CA GLN A 43 7.69 9.33 -3.09
C GLN A 43 6.44 9.34 -2.19
N GLU A 44 5.51 10.26 -2.42
CA GLU A 44 4.25 10.30 -1.67
C GLU A 44 3.45 9.00 -1.86
N ILE A 45 3.36 8.48 -3.10
CA ILE A 45 2.68 7.22 -3.38
C ILE A 45 3.36 6.05 -2.64
N LYS A 46 4.70 5.98 -2.68
CA LYS A 46 5.46 4.94 -1.96
C LYS A 46 5.22 5.01 -0.45
N LEU A 47 5.25 6.22 0.12
CA LEU A 47 4.99 6.45 1.54
C LEU A 47 3.57 5.98 1.91
N LYS A 48 2.56 6.33 1.11
CA LYS A 48 1.17 5.90 1.33
C LYS A 48 1.00 4.39 1.28
N ILE A 49 1.75 3.70 0.41
CA ILE A 49 1.78 2.24 0.39
C ILE A 49 2.31 1.73 1.72
N VAL A 50 3.48 2.19 2.18
CA VAL A 50 4.08 1.76 3.46
C VAL A 50 3.15 2.03 4.65
N GLU A 51 2.49 3.19 4.70
CA GLU A 51 1.54 3.54 5.76
C GLU A 51 0.33 2.58 5.82
N LYS A 52 -0.15 2.12 4.67
CA LYS A 52 -1.39 1.33 4.55
C LYS A 52 -1.17 -0.17 4.45
N ILE A 53 0.06 -0.61 4.17
CA ILE A 53 0.36 -2.02 3.93
C ILE A 53 0.08 -2.88 5.17
N ASN A 54 0.38 -2.36 6.36
CA ASN A 54 0.11 -3.09 7.60
C ASN A 54 -1.40 -3.17 7.86
N ASP A 55 -2.18 -2.12 7.58
CA ASP A 55 -3.64 -2.13 7.70
C ASP A 55 -4.27 -3.19 6.76
N ILE A 56 -3.77 -3.29 5.52
CA ILE A 56 -4.28 -4.22 4.50
C ILE A 56 -4.00 -5.68 4.88
N TYR A 57 -2.87 -5.95 5.53
CA TYR A 57 -2.47 -7.31 5.92
C TYR A 57 -2.89 -7.68 7.35
N SER A 58 -3.32 -6.71 8.17
CA SER A 58 -3.72 -6.90 9.57
C SER A 58 -5.19 -7.28 9.73
N ASP A 59 -6.08 -6.85 8.84
CA ASP A 59 -7.54 -6.99 9.04
C ASP A 59 -8.24 -7.73 7.88
N GLU A 60 -9.43 -8.27 8.17
CA GLU A 60 -10.37 -8.74 7.14
C GLU A 60 -10.70 -7.59 6.19
N VAL A 61 -9.97 -7.51 5.08
CA VAL A 61 -10.19 -6.49 4.05
C VAL A 61 -11.65 -6.61 3.59
N PRO A 62 -12.48 -5.57 3.79
CA PRO A 62 -13.87 -5.63 3.37
C PRO A 62 -13.92 -5.81 1.86
N GLY A 63 -14.67 -6.80 1.40
CA GLY A 63 -14.97 -6.97 -0.01
C GLY A 63 -15.63 -5.71 -0.58
N PHE A 64 -15.58 -5.55 -1.90
CA PHE A 64 -16.05 -4.35 -2.60
C PHE A 64 -17.42 -3.83 -2.12
N PHE A 65 -18.40 -4.71 -1.92
CA PHE A 65 -19.74 -4.31 -1.44
C PHE A 65 -19.78 -3.94 0.05
N GLN A 66 -18.95 -4.57 0.89
CA GLN A 66 -18.82 -4.20 2.30
C GLN A 66 -18.16 -2.82 2.44
N PHE A 67 -17.23 -2.50 1.55
CA PHE A 67 -16.61 -1.17 1.48
C PHE A 67 -17.63 -0.09 1.09
N ILE A 68 -18.41 -0.31 0.02
CA ILE A 68 -19.40 0.67 -0.46
C ILE A 68 -20.54 0.90 0.55
N ASN A 69 -20.96 -0.13 1.31
CA ASN A 69 -22.04 0.00 2.29
C ASN A 69 -21.65 0.70 3.61
N ASN A 70 -20.36 1.03 3.78
CA ASN A 70 -19.84 1.73 4.96
C ASN A 70 -19.59 3.24 4.72
N PHE A 71 -20.07 3.78 3.59
CA PHE A 71 -20.11 5.20 3.24
C PHE A 71 -21.55 5.64 2.95
#